data_AF-A0A938QPR3-F1
#
_entry.id   AF-A0A938QPR3-F1
#
_cell.length_a   1.000
_cell.length_b   1.000
_cell.length_c   1.000
_cell.angle_alpha   90.00
_cell.angle_beta   90.00
_cell.angle_gamma   90.00
#
_symmetry.space_group_name_H-M   'P 1'
#
loop_
_entity.id
_entity.type
_entity.pdbx_description
1 polymer ?
#
loop_
_entity_poly.entity_id
_entity_poly.type
_entity_poly.pdbx_seq_one_letter_code
_entity_poly.pdbx_strand_id
1 'polypeptide(L)'
;MLSTREGWQEAKLGVVVREEHHVVGGPQTRGATTEARYVVWNSATELGPCLLAAAEAAGLETAKQVVVVSDGALWLRGLAEQYIPQATQVLDWPHVIQHLTDFGKAALGEHDP
;
A
#
# COMPACT_ATOMS: atom_id res chain seq x y z
N MET A 1 -9.03 10.35 8.15
CA MET A 1 -10.38 10.44 8.74
C MET A 1 -11.33 11.00 7.68
N LEU A 2 -12.54 10.45 7.55
CA LEU A 2 -13.62 10.99 6.73
C LEU A 2 -14.68 11.60 7.65
N SER A 3 -15.20 12.77 7.29
CA SER A 3 -16.35 13.36 7.97
C SER A 3 -17.63 12.81 7.35
N THR A 4 -18.43 12.11 8.14
CA THR A 4 -19.70 11.51 7.73
C THR A 4 -20.85 12.09 8.56
N ARG A 5 -22.10 11.76 8.21
CA ARG A 5 -23.27 12.14 9.03
C ARG A 5 -23.24 11.52 10.44
N GLU A 6 -22.49 10.43 10.62
CA GLU A 6 -22.32 9.72 11.89
C GLU A 6 -21.06 10.20 12.65
N GLY A 7 -20.37 11.22 12.14
CA GLY A 7 -19.14 11.76 12.73
C GLY A 7 -17.88 11.35 11.98
N TRP A 8 -16.73 11.50 12.66
CA TRP A 8 -15.42 11.19 12.10
C TRP A 8 -15.15 9.69 12.11
N GLN A 9 -14.89 9.13 10.93
CA GLN A 9 -14.55 7.71 10.77
C GLN A 9 -13.13 7.55 10.26
N GLU A 10 -12.48 6.45 10.63
CA GLU A 10 -11.19 6.08 10.06
C GLU A 10 -11.37 5.83 8.55
N ALA A 11 -10.44 6.37 7.76
CA ALA A 11 -10.48 6.21 6.31
C ALA A 11 -9.58 5.05 5.91
N LYS A 12 -10.02 4.23 4.97
CA LYS A 12 -9.20 3.27 4.24
C LYS A 12 -8.82 3.92 2.91
N LEU A 13 -7.53 3.94 2.63
CA LEU A 13 -6.94 4.64 1.49
C LEU A 13 -6.18 3.62 0.62
N GLY A 14 -6.43 3.67 -0.69
CA GLY A 14 -5.60 3.06 -1.71
C GLY A 14 -5.05 4.13 -2.65
N VAL A 15 -3.80 3.94 -3.09
CA VAL A 15 -3.15 4.84 -4.06
C VAL A 15 -2.65 3.99 -5.23
N VAL A 16 -3.03 4.37 -6.44
CA VAL A 16 -2.56 3.75 -7.68
C VAL A 16 -1.60 4.70 -8.36
N VAL A 17 -0.39 4.22 -8.64
CA VAL A 17 0.67 4.96 -9.33
C VAL A 17 1.22 4.07 -10.44
N ARG A 18 1.50 4.67 -11.60
CA ARG A 18 2.23 4.00 -12.68
C ARG A 18 3.68 4.42 -12.67
N GLU A 19 4.55 3.51 -13.09
CA GLU A 19 5.99 3.76 -13.19
C GLU A 19 6.32 4.99 -14.05
N GLU A 20 5.60 5.21 -15.16
CA GLU A 20 5.81 6.38 -16.03
C GLU A 20 5.54 7.73 -15.35
N HIS A 21 4.84 7.73 -14.21
CA HIS A 21 4.62 8.91 -13.40
C HIS A 21 5.64 9.03 -12.25
N HIS A 22 6.60 8.12 -12.16
CA HIS A 22 7.70 8.22 -11.22
C HIS A 22 8.87 8.99 -11.83
N VAL A 23 9.22 10.11 -11.21
CA VAL A 23 10.43 10.87 -11.51
C VAL A 23 11.51 10.44 -10.53
N VAL A 24 12.59 9.87 -11.03
CA VAL A 24 13.73 9.45 -10.22
C VAL A 24 14.44 10.69 -9.66
N GLY A 25 14.73 10.64 -8.36
CA GLY A 25 15.49 11.69 -7.68
C GLY A 25 16.98 11.64 -8.01
N GLY A 26 17.68 12.74 -7.82
CA GLY A 26 19.14 12.80 -7.91
C GLY A 26 19.82 12.28 -6.63
N PRO A 27 21.16 12.33 -6.55
CA PRO A 27 21.93 11.79 -5.41
C PRO A 27 21.54 12.32 -4.04
N GLN A 28 20.93 13.51 -3.98
CA GLN A 28 20.55 14.22 -2.75
C GLN A 28 19.06 14.59 -2.72
N THR A 29 18.27 14.14 -3.69
CA THR A 29 16.84 14.44 -3.77
C THR A 29 16.02 13.17 -3.84
N ARG A 30 14.84 13.17 -3.22
CA ARG A 30 13.90 12.05 -3.37
C ARG A 30 13.27 12.12 -4.76
N GLY A 31 12.91 10.95 -5.29
CA GLY A 31 12.02 10.88 -6.43
C GLY A 31 10.64 11.44 -6.10
N ALA A 32 9.85 11.70 -7.14
CA ALA A 32 8.50 12.23 -7.03
C ALA A 32 7.53 11.42 -7.86
N THR A 33 6.25 11.49 -7.50
CA THR A 33 5.15 10.95 -8.30
C THR A 33 4.40 12.12 -8.92
N THR A 34 4.37 12.21 -10.25
CA THR A 34 3.72 13.31 -10.97
C THR A 34 2.21 13.13 -11.08
N GLU A 35 1.73 11.88 -11.04
CA GLU A 35 0.32 11.54 -11.10
C GLU A 35 0.03 10.30 -10.25
N ALA A 36 -1.06 10.37 -9.49
CA ALA A 36 -1.54 9.28 -8.66
C ALA A 36 -3.07 9.33 -8.61
N ARG A 37 -3.71 8.15 -8.57
CA ARG A 37 -5.15 8.02 -8.32
C ARG A 37 -5.35 7.63 -6.87
N TYR A 38 -6.16 8.39 -6.17
CA TYR A 38 -6.49 8.15 -4.76
C TYR A 38 -7.91 7.60 -4.66
N VAL A 39 -8.07 6.49 -3.95
CA VAL A 39 -9.37 5.89 -3.64
C VAL A 39 -9.50 5.85 -2.13
N VAL A 40 -10.58 6.42 -1.60
CA VAL A 40 -10.78 6.55 -0.16
C VAL A 40 -12.19 6.11 0.18
N TRP A 41 -12.32 5.19 1.14
CA TRP A 41 -13.61 4.78 1.72
C TRP A 41 -13.55 4.62 3.23
N ASN A 42 -14.70 4.51 3.88
CA ASN A 42 -14.81 4.27 5.32
C ASN A 42 -14.74 2.78 5.69
N SER A 43 -14.81 1.86 4.71
CA SER A 43 -14.62 0.43 4.95
C SER A 43 -13.66 -0.23 3.96
N ALA A 44 -13.06 -1.35 4.39
CA ALA A 44 -12.22 -2.18 3.54
C ALA A 44 -13.03 -2.89 2.44
N THR A 45 -14.26 -3.27 2.75
CA THR A 45 -15.17 -3.95 1.82
C THR A 45 -15.49 -3.08 0.61
N GLU A 46 -15.70 -1.79 0.82
CA GLU A 46 -15.96 -0.83 -0.27
C GLU A 46 -14.66 -0.42 -0.98
N LEU A 47 -13.52 -0.41 -0.29
CA LEU A 47 -12.23 -0.04 -0.88
C LEU A 47 -11.83 -0.96 -2.04
N GLY A 48 -11.97 -2.28 -1.87
CA GLY A 48 -11.50 -3.28 -2.83
C GLY A 48 -11.99 -3.06 -4.27
N PRO A 49 -13.32 -3.07 -4.53
CA PRO A 49 -13.86 -2.88 -5.88
C PRO A 49 -13.47 -1.54 -6.50
N CYS A 50 -13.44 -0.47 -5.70
CA CYS A 50 -13.07 0.87 -6.19
C CYS A 50 -11.58 0.99 -6.47
N LEU A 51 -10.73 0.31 -5.70
CA LEU A 51 -9.30 0.25 -5.96
C LEU A 51 -9.00 -0.54 -7.23
N LEU A 52 -9.71 -1.64 -7.47
CA LEU A 52 -9.63 -2.39 -8.72
C LEU A 52 -10.02 -1.53 -9.92
N ALA A 53 -11.17 -0.86 -9.86
CA ALA A 53 -11.61 0.05 -10.93
C ALA A 53 -10.59 1.18 -11.19
N ALA A 54 -9.97 1.72 -10.15
CA ALA A 54 -8.92 2.72 -10.30
C ALA A 54 -7.64 2.15 -10.93
N ALA A 55 -7.29 0.91 -10.61
CA ALA A 55 -6.17 0.19 -11.21
C ALA A 55 -6.43 -0.14 -12.69
N GLU A 56 -7.62 -0.63 -13.03
CA GLU A 56 -8.06 -0.87 -14.41
C GLU A 56 -8.01 0.42 -15.24
N ALA A 57 -8.54 1.52 -14.70
CA ALA A 57 -8.46 2.84 -15.32
C ALA A 57 -7.02 3.37 -15.47
N ALA A 58 -6.08 2.84 -14.68
CA ALA A 58 -4.65 3.10 -14.80
C ALA A 58 -3.91 2.07 -15.67
N GLY A 59 -4.62 1.19 -16.38
CA GLY A 59 -4.03 0.23 -17.32
C GLY A 59 -3.55 -1.08 -16.70
N LEU A 60 -4.13 -1.53 -15.58
CA LEU A 60 -3.82 -2.80 -14.92
C LEU A 60 -3.68 -3.98 -15.89
N GLU A 61 -4.55 -4.08 -16.90
CA GLU A 61 -4.57 -5.18 -17.87
C GLU A 61 -3.32 -5.25 -18.75
N THR A 62 -2.64 -4.12 -18.95
CA THR A 62 -1.44 -4.01 -19.80
C THR A 62 -0.15 -3.87 -19.00
N ALA A 63 -0.25 -3.82 -17.67
CA ALA A 63 0.89 -3.72 -16.78
C ALA A 63 1.71 -5.03 -16.83
N LYS A 64 3.01 -4.92 -17.11
CA LYS A 64 3.93 -6.07 -17.11
C LYS A 64 4.15 -6.64 -15.70
N GLN A 65 4.05 -5.78 -14.69
CA GLN A 65 4.21 -6.13 -13.29
C GLN A 65 3.26 -5.28 -12.46
N VAL A 66 2.65 -5.90 -11.46
CA VAL A 66 1.77 -5.24 -10.50
C VAL A 66 2.29 -5.51 -9.11
N VAL A 67 2.41 -4.47 -8.29
CA VAL A 67 2.90 -4.57 -6.91
C VAL A 67 1.93 -3.86 -5.99
N VAL A 68 1.59 -4.51 -4.88
CA VAL A 68 0.86 -3.89 -3.77
C VAL A 68 1.83 -3.76 -2.60
N VAL A 69 2.11 -2.52 -2.19
CA VAL A 69 2.91 -2.23 -0.99
C VAL A 69 1.96 -1.92 0.17
N SER A 70 2.11 -2.62 1.30
CA SER A 70 1.26 -2.41 2.47
C SER A 70 1.96 -2.78 3.77
N ASP A 71 1.32 -2.51 4.91
CA ASP A 71 1.82 -2.86 6.26
C ASP A 71 1.74 -4.37 6.59
N GLY A 72 1.23 -5.19 5.66
CA GLY A 72 1.09 -6.63 5.85
C GLY A 72 -0.12 -7.06 6.69
N ALA A 73 -1.04 -6.16 7.06
CA ALA A 73 -2.26 -6.51 7.76
C ALA A 73 -3.08 -7.55 6.97
N LEU A 74 -3.69 -8.51 7.69
CA LEU A 74 -4.42 -9.63 7.07
C LEU A 74 -5.54 -9.19 6.14
N TRP A 75 -6.24 -8.10 6.46
CA TRP A 75 -7.31 -7.58 5.62
C TRP A 75 -6.79 -6.96 4.31
N LEU A 76 -5.60 -6.36 4.32
CA LEU A 76 -4.94 -5.84 3.12
C LEU A 76 -4.47 -6.98 2.22
N ARG A 77 -3.92 -8.04 2.82
CA ARG A 77 -3.59 -9.27 2.11
C ARG A 77 -4.81 -9.86 1.41
N GLY A 78 -5.91 -10.04 2.15
CA GLY A 78 -7.16 -10.56 1.59
C GLY A 78 -7.74 -9.68 0.49
N LEU A 79 -7.65 -8.35 0.64
CA LEU A 79 -8.07 -7.39 -0.39
C LEU A 79 -7.23 -7.56 -1.67
N ALA A 80 -5.90 -7.64 -1.55
CA ALA A 80 -5.02 -7.83 -2.70
C ALA A 80 -5.29 -9.18 -3.39
N GLU A 81 -5.40 -10.27 -2.63
CA GLU A 81 -5.71 -11.62 -3.15
C GLU A 81 -7.07 -11.66 -3.86
N GLN A 82 -8.07 -10.98 -3.33
CA GLN A 82 -9.43 -10.99 -3.88
C GLN A 82 -9.55 -10.14 -5.16
N TYR A 83 -8.98 -8.93 -5.16
CA TYR A 83 -9.24 -7.94 -6.20
C TYR A 83 -8.10 -7.77 -7.20
N ILE A 84 -6.85 -8.03 -6.82
CA ILE A 84 -5.67 -7.86 -7.67
C ILE A 84 -4.76 -9.09 -7.53
N PRO A 85 -5.25 -10.31 -7.84
CA PRO A 85 -4.55 -11.56 -7.54
C PRO A 85 -3.19 -11.71 -8.23
N GLN A 86 -2.97 -11.00 -9.35
CA GLN A 86 -1.69 -10.97 -10.06
C GLN A 86 -0.62 -10.11 -9.37
N ALA A 87 -0.98 -9.32 -8.35
CA ALA A 87 -0.05 -8.43 -7.69
C ALA A 87 0.93 -9.19 -6.79
N THR A 88 2.21 -8.85 -6.92
CA THR A 88 3.19 -9.20 -5.89
C THR A 88 2.96 -8.32 -4.66
N GLN A 89 2.67 -8.94 -3.52
CA GLN A 89 2.49 -8.22 -2.27
C GLN A 89 3.85 -8.00 -1.59
N VAL A 90 4.15 -6.75 -1.25
CA VAL A 90 5.42 -6.32 -0.65
C VAL A 90 5.14 -5.60 0.67
N LEU A 91 5.82 -6.03 1.73
CA LEU A 91 5.74 -5.35 3.02
C LEU A 91 6.46 -4.00 2.94
N ASP A 92 5.86 -2.96 3.50
CA ASP A 92 6.50 -1.65 3.55
C ASP A 92 7.78 -1.66 4.40
N TRP A 93 8.70 -0.77 4.05
CA TRP A 93 10.01 -0.74 4.68
C TRP A 93 9.97 -0.46 6.20
N PRO A 94 9.15 0.48 6.71
CA PRO A 94 8.98 0.67 8.15
C PRO A 94 8.59 -0.61 8.90
N HIS A 95 7.60 -1.38 8.40
CA HIS A 95 7.15 -2.62 9.03
C HIS A 95 8.17 -3.76 8.86
N VAL A 96 8.91 -3.80 7.76
CA VAL A 96 10.07 -4.71 7.63
C VAL A 96 11.07 -4.46 8.77
N ILE A 97 11.48 -3.21 8.98
CA ILE A 97 12.41 -2.86 10.06
C ILE A 97 11.85 -3.25 11.42
N GLN A 98 10.57 -2.96 11.67
CA GLN A 98 9.92 -3.31 12.92
C GLN A 98 9.98 -4.82 13.17
N HIS A 99 9.55 -5.63 12.21
CA HIS A 99 9.56 -7.09 12.36
C HIS A 99 10.97 -7.65 12.54
N LEU A 100 11.97 -7.14 11.82
CA LEU A 100 13.36 -7.57 12.00
C LEU A 100 13.89 -7.19 13.39
N THR A 101 13.55 -5.99 13.88
CA THR A 101 13.93 -5.52 15.20
C THR A 101 13.29 -6.37 16.30
N ASP A 102 11.98 -6.63 16.18
CA ASP A 102 11.24 -7.45 17.15
C ASP A 102 11.76 -8.90 17.16
N PHE A 103 12.09 -9.45 15.99
CA PHE A 103 12.74 -10.75 15.88
C PHE A 103 14.13 -10.75 16.55
N GLY A 104 14.96 -9.74 16.31
CA GLY A 104 16.28 -9.61 16.94
C GLY A 104 16.19 -9.60 18.46
N LYS A 105 15.28 -8.78 19.03
CA LYS A 105 15.03 -8.74 20.48
C LYS A 105 14.57 -10.09 21.03
N ALA A 106 13.69 -10.78 20.32
CA ALA A 106 13.18 -12.08 20.75
C ALA A 106 14.27 -13.18 20.67
N ALA A 107 15.15 -13.12 19.68
CA ALA A 107 16.18 -14.12 19.44
C ALA A 107 17.46 -13.90 20.27
N LEU A 108 17.84 -12.65 20.54
CA LEU A 108 19.13 -12.27 21.15
C LEU A 108 18.98 -11.59 22.53
N GLY A 109 17.77 -11.17 22.91
CA GLY A 109 17.51 -10.39 24.13
C GLY A 109 17.66 -8.88 23.92
N GLU A 110 17.18 -8.07 24.88
CA GLU A 110 17.13 -6.59 24.74
C GLU A 110 18.49 -5.89 24.92
N HIS A 111 19.54 -6.62 25.28
CA HIS A 111 20.85 -6.08 25.63
C HIS A 111 21.96 -6.36 24.62
N ASP A 112 21.70 -7.19 23.60
CA ASP A 112 22.66 -7.46 22.52
C ASP A 112 22.32 -6.51 21.35
N PRO A 113 23.26 -5.63 20.93
CA PRO A 113 23.00 -4.59 19.93
C PRO A 113 22.65 -5.14 18.54
#